data_AF-A0A1F5YQC6-F1
#
_entry.id   AF-A0A1F5YQC6-F1
#
_cell.length_a   1.000
_cell.length_b   1.000
_cell.length_c   1.000
_cell.angle_alpha   90.00
_cell.angle_beta   90.00
_cell.angle_gamma   90.00
#
_symmetry.space_group_name_H-M   'P 1'
#
loop_
_entity.id
_entity.type
_entity.pdbx_description
1 polymer ?
#
loop_
_entity_poly.entity_id
_entity_poly.type
_entity_poly.pdbx_seq_one_letter_code
_entity_poly.pdbx_strand_id
1 'polypeptide(L)'
;MNHERIEAEARIIAEKLNDLNGLGFHCKAIYLLGPQTCYELSSHTLDMERRGKLKKSPAAYYNGCVMQEIQKRGLRWNTKRYE
;
A
#
# COMPACT_ATOMS: atom_id res chain seq x y z
N MET A 1 -12.13 8.61 -8.90
CA MET A 1 -10.96 7.99 -9.56
C MET A 1 -11.47 6.76 -10.31
N ASN A 2 -11.15 6.60 -11.60
CA ASN A 2 -11.55 5.41 -12.37
C ASN A 2 -10.66 4.21 -11.99
N HIS A 3 -11.15 3.00 -12.26
CA HIS A 3 -10.51 1.75 -11.84
C HIS A 3 -9.10 1.57 -12.43
N GLU A 4 -8.94 1.88 -13.72
CA GLU A 4 -7.67 1.77 -14.44
C GLU A 4 -6.54 2.60 -13.80
N ARG A 5 -6.86 3.80 -13.32
CA ARG A 5 -5.88 4.64 -12.63
C ARG A 5 -5.48 4.04 -11.28
N ILE A 6 -6.42 3.47 -10.53
CA ILE A 6 -6.11 2.82 -9.25
C ILE A 6 -5.16 1.63 -9.47
N GLU A 7 -5.45 0.81 -10.48
CA GLU A 7 -4.65 -0.36 -10.80
C GLU A 7 -3.24 0.00 -11.29
N ALA A 8 -3.12 1.03 -12.13
CA ALA A 8 -1.82 1.54 -12.57
C ALA A 8 -0.96 2.04 -11.40
N GLU A 9 -1.54 2.83 -10.50
CA GLU A 9 -0.84 3.36 -9.32
C GLU A 9 -0.48 2.22 -8.35
N ALA A 10 -1.36 1.23 -8.19
CA ALA A 10 -1.14 0.05 -7.35
C ALA A 10 0.01 -0.81 -7.87
N ARG A 11 0.07 -1.00 -9.20
CA ARG A 11 1.14 -1.75 -9.85
C ARG A 11 2.50 -1.11 -9.65
N ILE A 12 2.60 0.22 -9.75
CA ILE A 12 3.84 0.95 -9.49
C ILE A 12 4.33 0.69 -8.05
N ILE A 13 3.43 0.72 -7.06
CA ILE A 13 3.78 0.43 -5.66
C ILE A 13 4.18 -1.03 -5.48
N ALA A 14 3.43 -1.96 -6.09
CA ALA A 14 3.72 -3.40 -6.05
C ALA A 14 5.10 -3.71 -6.64
N GLU A 15 5.45 -3.11 -7.78
CA GLU A 15 6.77 -3.26 -8.41
C GLU A 15 7.89 -2.71 -7.52
N LYS A 16 7.71 -1.52 -6.93
CA LYS A 16 8.68 -0.91 -6.00
C LYS A 16 8.93 -1.77 -4.76
N LEU A 17 7.90 -2.42 -4.24
CA LEU A 17 7.97 -3.25 -3.04
C LEU A 17 8.25 -4.73 -3.33
N ASN A 18 8.43 -5.09 -4.60
CA ASN A 18 8.55 -6.47 -5.08
C ASN A 18 7.39 -7.38 -4.60
N ASP A 19 6.16 -6.88 -4.70
CA ASP A 19 4.92 -7.50 -4.19
C ASP A 19 3.79 -7.53 -5.23
N LEU A 20 4.10 -8.05 -6.42
CA LEU A 20 3.11 -8.17 -7.51
C LEU A 20 1.91 -9.05 -7.12
N ASN A 21 2.13 -10.05 -6.25
CA ASN A 21 1.06 -10.91 -5.73
C ASN A 21 0.10 -10.15 -4.79
N GLY A 22 0.53 -9.01 -4.24
CA GLY A 22 -0.27 -8.14 -3.38
C GLY A 22 -1.10 -7.08 -4.11
N LEU A 23 -1.19 -7.12 -5.45
CA LEU A 23 -1.82 -6.05 -6.24
C LEU A 23 -3.24 -5.68 -5.77
N GLY A 24 -4.08 -6.67 -5.42
CA GLY A 24 -5.43 -6.41 -4.89
C GLY A 24 -5.43 -5.63 -3.58
N PHE A 25 -4.46 -5.89 -2.69
CA PHE A 25 -4.27 -5.10 -1.48
C PHE A 25 -3.89 -3.65 -1.82
N HIS A 26 -2.93 -3.45 -2.75
CA HIS A 26 -2.46 -2.13 -3.17
C HIS A 26 -3.58 -1.29 -3.82
N CYS A 27 -4.38 -1.90 -4.71
CA CYS A 27 -5.56 -1.26 -5.31
C CYS A 27 -6.53 -0.75 -4.25
N LYS A 28 -6.84 -1.60 -3.26
CA LYS A 28 -7.75 -1.23 -2.19
C LYS A 28 -7.18 -0.18 -1.24
N ALA A 29 -5.88 -0.24 -0.96
CA ALA A 29 -5.19 0.79 -0.19
C ALA A 29 -5.31 2.16 -0.87
N ILE A 30 -5.05 2.23 -2.19
CA ILE A 30 -5.18 3.46 -2.98
C ILE A 30 -6.63 3.95 -3.04
N TYR A 31 -7.59 3.04 -3.17
CA TYR A 31 -9.00 3.39 -3.14
C TYR A 31 -9.41 4.08 -1.83
N LEU A 32 -8.90 3.58 -0.69
CA LEU A 32 -9.28 4.08 0.64
C LEU A 32 -8.47 5.30 1.08
N LEU A 33 -7.16 5.30 0.85
CA LEU A 33 -6.23 6.32 1.37
C LEU A 33 -5.84 7.38 0.34
N GLY A 34 -6.12 7.11 -0.94
CA GLY A 34 -5.60 7.88 -2.06
C GLY A 34 -4.16 7.49 -2.43
N PRO A 35 -3.76 7.74 -3.69
CA PRO A 35 -2.45 7.34 -4.20
C PRO A 35 -1.31 8.07 -3.49
N GLN A 36 -1.48 9.36 -3.17
CA GLN A 36 -0.46 10.15 -2.51
C GLN A 36 -0.04 9.54 -1.16
N THR A 37 -1.02 9.24 -0.28
CA THR A 37 -0.75 8.59 1.01
C THR A 37 0.01 7.27 0.79
N CYS A 38 -0.42 6.46 -0.18
CA CYS A 38 0.20 5.15 -0.45
C CYS A 38 1.65 5.32 -0.94
N TYR A 39 1.94 6.33 -1.77
CA TYR A 39 3.30 6.63 -2.18
C TYR A 39 4.20 7.10 -1.03
N GLU A 40 3.69 7.94 -0.14
CA GLU A 40 4.40 8.39 1.06
C GLU A 40 4.76 7.19 1.95
N LEU A 41 3.81 6.29 2.17
CA LEU A 41 4.04 5.06 2.94
C LEU A 41 5.04 4.11 2.26
N SER A 42 4.96 3.96 0.93
CA SER A 42 5.94 3.16 0.17
C SER A 42 7.34 3.77 0.24
N SER A 43 7.45 5.11 0.16
CA SER A 43 8.74 5.81 0.21
C SER A 43 9.37 5.70 1.60
N HIS A 44 8.57 5.84 2.66
CA HIS A 44 9.02 5.58 4.02
C HIS A 44 9.48 4.13 4.20
N THR A 45 8.75 3.17 3.65
CA THR A 45 9.11 1.74 3.71
C THR A 45 10.48 1.48 3.07
N LEU A 46 10.73 2.03 1.88
CA LEU A 46 12.00 1.87 1.16
C LEU A 46 13.17 2.58 1.87
N ASP A 47 12.93 3.73 2.51
CA ASP A 47 13.95 4.39 3.35
C ASP A 47 14.30 3.53 4.57
N MET A 48 13.30 2.90 5.20
CA MET A 48 13.53 1.98 6.33
C MET A 48 14.28 0.71 5.90
N GLU A 49 13.98 0.18 4.70
CA GLU A 49 14.71 -0.94 4.10
C GLU A 49 16.18 -0.56 3.87
N ARG A 50 16.44 0.57 3.20
CA ARG A 50 17.78 1.06 2.91
C ARG A 50 18.62 1.26 4.17
N ARG A 51 17.99 1.66 5.28
CA ARG A 51 18.64 1.84 6.58
C ARG A 51 18.83 0.53 7.35
N GLY A 52 18.41 -0.61 6.82
CA GLY A 52 18.45 -1.91 7.50
C GLY A 52 17.56 -1.98 8.75
N LYS A 53 16.51 -1.15 8.83
CA LYS A 53 15.64 -1.04 10.01
C LYS A 53 14.40 -1.94 9.93
N LEU A 54 14.19 -2.63 8.82
CA LEU A 54 13.06 -3.54 8.65
C LEU A 54 13.36 -4.91 9.25
N LYS A 55 12.45 -5.40 10.10
CA LYS A 55 12.45 -6.78 10.62
C LYS A 55 11.66 -7.76 9.74
N LYS A 56 10.97 -7.26 8.73
CA LYS A 56 10.09 -7.99 7.80
C LYS A 56 10.37 -7.51 6.38
N SER A 57 9.80 -8.19 5.37
CA SER A 57 9.89 -7.70 3.99
C SER A 57 9.29 -6.30 3.84
N PRO A 58 9.74 -5.50 2.84
CA PRO A 58 9.17 -4.18 2.55
C PRO A 58 7.65 -4.24 2.39
N ALA A 59 7.15 -5.20 1.62
CA ALA A 59 5.72 -5.43 1.44
C ALA A 59 4.97 -5.62 2.77
N ALA A 60 5.47 -6.48 3.65
CA ALA A 60 4.83 -6.75 4.94
C ALA A 60 4.87 -5.53 5.87
N TYR A 61 5.94 -4.74 5.83
CA TYR A 61 6.03 -3.50 6.60
C TYR A 61 5.06 -2.44 6.07
N TYR A 62 5.05 -2.22 4.75
CA TYR A 62 4.13 -1.32 4.07
C TYR A 62 2.66 -1.66 4.37
N ASN A 63 2.28 -2.94 4.25
CA ASN A 63 0.92 -3.39 4.55
C ASN A 63 0.54 -3.06 6.00
N GLY A 64 1.48 -3.19 6.94
CA GLY A 64 1.31 -2.77 8.33
C GLY A 64 1.08 -1.27 8.48
N CYS A 65 1.84 -0.43 7.77
CA CYS A 65 1.67 1.02 7.78
C CYS A 65 0.32 1.45 7.18
N VAL A 66 -0.09 0.84 6.07
CA VAL A 66 -1.39 1.07 5.43
C VAL A 66 -2.54 0.80 6.39
N MET A 67 -2.52 -0.36 7.07
CA MET A 67 -3.57 -0.72 8.02
C MET A 67 -3.64 0.22 9.23
N GLN A 68 -2.48 0.68 9.73
CA GLN A 68 -2.42 1.68 10.79
C GLN A 68 -3.01 3.02 10.34
N GLU A 69 -2.71 3.48 9.13
CA GLU A 69 -3.23 4.74 8.60
C GLU A 69 -4.75 4.68 8.37
N ILE A 70 -5.26 3.54 7.90
CA ILE A 70 -6.71 3.27 7.79
C ILE A 70 -7.38 3.38 9.16
N GLN A 71 -6.81 2.72 10.17
CA GLN A 71 -7.34 2.75 11.54
C GLN A 71 -7.31 4.17 12.11
N LYS A 72 -6.21 4.90 11.93
CA LYS A 72 -6.06 6.29 12.38
C LYS A 72 -7.10 7.23 11.77
N ARG A 73 -7.49 7.00 10.51
CA ARG A 73 -8.53 7.77 9.80
C ARG A 73 -9.96 7.28 10.09
N GLY A 74 -10.13 6.23 10.89
CA GLY A 74 -11.45 5.62 11.15
C GLY A 74 -12.09 4.97 9.91
N LEU A 75 -11.29 4.66 8.88
CA LEU A 75 -11.77 4.03 7.65
C LEU A 75 -11.97 2.52 7.86
N ARG A 76 -12.96 1.94 7.16
CA ARG A 76 -13.24 0.51 7.24
C ARG A 76 -12.64 -0.25 6.05
N TRP A 77 -11.78 -1.22 6.36
CA TRP A 77 -11.31 -2.18 5.36
C TRP A 77 -12.42 -3.19 5.01
N ASN A 78 -13.22 -2.90 3.99
CA ASN A 78 -14.34 -3.77 3.58
C ASN A 78 -13.90 -4.75 2.48
N THR A 79 -13.96 -6.07 2.70
CA THR A 79 -13.35 -7.09 1.82
C THR A 79 -13.93 -7.09 0.39
N LYS A 80 -15.20 -6.74 0.23
CA LYS A 80 -16.00 -7.03 -0.97
C LYS A 80 -15.74 -6.23 -2.27
N ARG A 81 -14.86 -5.22 -2.31
CA ARG A 81 -14.79 -4.28 -3.47
C ARG A 81 -13.62 -4.53 -4.44
N TYR A 82 -12.72 -5.47 -4.12
CA TYR A 82 -11.58 -5.87 -4.96
C TYR A 82 -11.29 -7.38 -4.82
N GLU A 83 -12.32 -8.16 -4.48
CA GLU A 83 -12.36 -9.62 -4.63
C GLU A 83 -13.00 -9.96 -5.98
#